data_AF-A0A3C0VIX5-F1
#
_entry.id   AF-A0A3C0VIX5-F1
#
_cell.length_a   1.000
_cell.length_b   1.000
_cell.length_c   1.000
_cell.angle_alpha   90.00
_cell.angle_beta   90.00
_cell.angle_gamma   90.00
#
_symmetry.space_group_name_H-M   'P 1'
#
loop_
_entity.id
_entity.type
_entity.pdbx_description
1 polymer ?
#
loop_
_entity_poly.entity_id
_entity_poly.type
_entity_poly.pdbx_seq_one_letter_code
_entity_poly.pdbx_strand_id
1 'polypeptide(L)'
;RPKDTPPVPANLNWDLWIGPSPMRPYHPCYHPFAWRGWWDFGTGVLGDIGCHNLSAVFKALKLGWPESVEACSTHWNAPSEVKDETAPAASIVTYRFAPEGDRPEFTIQWYDGGMMPPLPKEFGTETIFANDGTLIVGDEGMLLNERLVPEARAKEVGKPPQKLPRSPGHYKEWTDACKGGPPAGSNFVDHAGHLAAVVLMGNIAIRTQQKLFWDAEKLKFKNNEDANRLLLPPYREGWSL
;
A
#
# COMPACT_ATOMS: atom_id res chain seq x y z
N ARG A 1 8.83 14.22 -18.42
CA ARG A 1 8.07 13.51 -19.50
C ARG A 1 8.97 13.31 -20.73
N PRO A 2 8.78 12.24 -21.54
CA PRO A 2 9.42 12.10 -22.85
C PRO A 2 9.07 13.28 -23.76
N LYS A 3 9.99 13.64 -24.66
CA LYS A 3 9.82 14.76 -25.60
C LYS A 3 9.27 14.31 -26.95
N ASP A 4 9.54 13.07 -27.32
CA ASP A 4 9.03 12.43 -28.52
C ASP A 4 7.62 11.85 -28.31
N THR A 5 6.88 11.75 -29.40
CA THR A 5 5.46 11.38 -29.42
C THR A 5 5.21 10.36 -30.52
N PRO A 6 5.69 9.11 -30.37
CA PRO A 6 5.50 8.09 -31.38
C PRO A 6 4.00 7.85 -31.64
N PRO A 7 3.62 7.34 -32.83
CA PRO A 7 2.23 7.05 -33.12
C PRO A 7 1.68 5.99 -32.16
N VAL A 8 0.40 6.13 -31.81
CA VAL A 8 -0.32 5.15 -31.01
C VAL A 8 -0.38 3.82 -31.79
N PRO A 9 -0.10 2.65 -31.17
CA PRO A 9 -0.31 1.36 -31.81
C PRO A 9 -1.75 1.20 -32.30
N ALA A 10 -1.94 0.64 -33.50
CA ALA A 10 -3.25 0.54 -34.13
C ALA A 10 -4.30 -0.26 -33.31
N ASN A 11 -3.83 -1.10 -32.39
CA ASN A 11 -4.65 -1.93 -31.50
C ASN A 11 -4.86 -1.30 -30.10
N LEU A 12 -4.49 -0.03 -29.89
CA LEU A 12 -4.63 0.66 -28.61
C LEU A 12 -5.47 1.93 -28.78
N ASN A 13 -6.63 1.98 -28.13
CA ASN A 13 -7.36 3.24 -27.96
C ASN A 13 -6.73 4.03 -26.81
N TRP A 14 -5.88 4.99 -27.14
CA TRP A 14 -5.12 5.75 -26.15
C TRP A 14 -5.99 6.67 -25.29
N ASP A 15 -7.03 7.28 -25.87
CA ASP A 15 -7.95 8.15 -25.11
C ASP A 15 -8.69 7.37 -24.02
N LEU A 16 -9.18 6.18 -24.37
CA LEU A 16 -9.81 5.26 -23.45
C LEU A 16 -8.82 4.72 -22.40
N TRP A 17 -7.57 4.45 -22.79
CA TRP A 17 -6.55 3.96 -21.87
C TRP A 17 -6.11 5.02 -20.84
N ILE A 18 -5.92 6.27 -21.27
CA ILE A 18 -5.61 7.40 -20.38
C ILE A 18 -6.73 7.62 -19.35
N GLY A 19 -7.98 7.44 -19.78
CA GLY A 19 -9.13 7.52 -18.90
C GLY A 19 -9.31 8.91 -18.27
N PRO A 20 -9.52 8.99 -16.94
CA PRO A 20 -9.76 10.25 -16.22
C PRO A 20 -8.51 11.12 -16.07
N SER A 21 -7.32 10.58 -16.35
CA SER A 21 -6.06 11.29 -16.11
C SER A 21 -5.83 12.41 -17.14
N PRO A 22 -4.98 13.41 -16.82
CA PRO A 22 -4.60 14.44 -17.77
C PRO A 22 -4.10 13.87 -19.10
N MET A 23 -4.66 14.37 -20.21
CA MET A 23 -4.28 13.92 -21.55
C MET A 23 -2.78 14.15 -21.80
N ARG A 24 -2.11 13.12 -22.31
CA ARG A 24 -0.71 13.18 -22.71
C ARG A 24 -0.48 12.35 -23.97
N PRO A 25 0.49 12.68 -24.83
CA PRO A 25 0.82 11.84 -25.99
C PRO A 25 1.23 10.42 -25.59
N TYR A 26 0.97 9.46 -26.47
CA TYR A 26 1.46 8.10 -26.30
C TYR A 26 2.99 8.07 -26.30
N HIS A 27 3.53 7.21 -25.42
CA HIS A 27 4.93 6.84 -25.43
C HIS A 27 5.08 5.44 -24.78
N PRO A 28 5.95 4.56 -25.29
CA PRO A 28 6.16 3.21 -24.73
C PRO A 28 6.72 3.18 -23.29
N CYS A 29 7.10 4.33 -22.73
CA CYS A 29 7.50 4.43 -21.32
C CYS A 29 6.32 4.39 -20.34
N TYR A 30 5.08 4.48 -20.82
CA TYR A 30 3.88 4.34 -20.00
C TYR A 30 3.31 2.93 -20.14
N HIS A 31 2.97 2.53 -21.36
CA HIS A 31 2.28 1.28 -21.66
C HIS A 31 3.26 0.26 -22.29
N PRO A 32 3.21 -1.04 -21.95
CA PRO A 32 2.11 -1.73 -21.24
C PRO A 32 2.30 -1.93 -19.74
N PHE A 33 3.47 -1.65 -19.18
CA PHE A 33 3.81 -2.11 -17.82
C PHE A 33 4.28 -1.00 -16.89
N ALA A 34 5.01 -0.02 -17.42
CA ALA A 34 5.67 1.01 -16.63
C ALA A 34 4.69 2.01 -15.98
N TRP A 35 3.45 2.10 -16.47
CA TRP A 35 2.37 2.96 -15.98
C TRP A 35 2.16 2.88 -14.47
N ARG A 36 2.41 1.72 -13.86
CA ARG A 36 2.29 1.53 -12.40
C ARG A 36 3.18 2.50 -11.60
N GLY A 37 4.30 2.90 -12.18
CA GLY A 37 5.24 3.84 -11.58
C GLY A 37 4.95 5.30 -11.91
N TRP A 38 3.91 5.65 -12.66
CA TRP A 38 3.55 7.03 -12.99
C TRP A 38 2.35 7.47 -12.16
N TRP A 39 2.42 8.62 -11.49
CA TRP A 39 1.36 9.05 -10.56
C TRP A 39 -0.02 9.21 -11.19
N ASP A 40 -0.07 9.53 -12.48
CA ASP A 40 -1.33 9.67 -13.20
C ASP A 40 -2.00 8.33 -13.51
N PHE A 41 -1.27 7.21 -13.45
CA PHE A 41 -1.78 5.90 -13.87
C PHE A 41 -1.65 4.81 -12.80
N GLY A 42 -0.79 5.04 -11.82
CA GLY A 42 -0.42 4.04 -10.83
C GLY A 42 0.08 4.67 -9.54
N THR A 43 0.52 3.78 -8.67
CA THR A 43 0.68 4.06 -7.24
C THR A 43 2.04 3.61 -6.72
N GLY A 44 2.98 3.29 -7.61
CA GLY A 44 4.27 2.71 -7.24
C GLY A 44 4.14 1.35 -6.53
N VAL A 45 5.25 0.88 -5.98
CA VAL A 45 5.33 -0.42 -5.29
C VAL A 45 4.42 -0.46 -4.06
N LEU A 46 4.37 0.62 -3.29
CA LEU A 46 3.53 0.71 -2.09
C LEU A 46 2.04 0.44 -2.40
N GLY A 47 1.48 1.08 -3.42
CA GLY A 47 0.08 0.83 -3.78
C GLY A 47 -0.14 -0.51 -4.50
N ASP A 48 0.87 -1.01 -5.22
CA ASP A 48 0.81 -2.30 -5.93
C ASP A 48 0.78 -3.49 -4.94
N ILE A 49 1.70 -3.51 -3.97
CA ILE A 49 1.92 -4.68 -3.09
C ILE A 49 1.48 -4.44 -1.63
N GLY A 50 1.40 -3.18 -1.18
CA GLY A 50 1.07 -2.86 0.22
C GLY A 50 -0.25 -3.44 0.70
N CYS A 51 -1.29 -3.43 -0.15
CA CYS A 51 -2.58 -4.05 0.18
C CYS A 51 -2.48 -5.56 0.38
N HIS A 52 -1.56 -6.25 -0.31
CA HIS A 52 -1.37 -7.68 -0.15
C HIS A 52 -0.73 -8.02 1.20
N ASN A 53 0.33 -7.29 1.56
CA ASN A 53 1.11 -7.55 2.78
C ASN A 53 0.40 -7.09 4.05
N LEU A 54 -0.27 -5.94 3.99
CA LEU A 54 -0.90 -5.35 5.18
C LEU A 54 -2.27 -5.95 5.49
N SER A 55 -2.91 -6.65 4.54
CA SER A 55 -4.26 -7.21 4.70
C SER A 55 -4.41 -8.09 5.94
N ALA A 56 -3.45 -9.00 6.17
CA ALA A 56 -3.49 -9.90 7.32
C ALA A 56 -3.37 -9.13 8.66
N VAL A 57 -2.46 -8.15 8.72
CA VAL A 57 -2.24 -7.31 9.90
C VAL A 57 -3.47 -6.47 10.21
N PHE A 58 -4.07 -5.84 9.19
CA PHE A 58 -5.29 -5.04 9.35
C PHE A 58 -6.44 -5.87 9.92
N LYS A 59 -6.62 -7.11 9.42
CA LYS A 59 -7.65 -8.02 9.95
C LYS A 59 -7.35 -8.50 11.36
N ALA A 60 -6.11 -8.93 11.61
CA ALA A 60 -5.72 -9.51 12.90
C ALA A 60 -5.80 -8.49 14.04
N LEU A 61 -5.37 -7.26 13.79
CA LEU A 61 -5.34 -6.18 14.77
C LEU A 61 -6.54 -5.23 14.68
N LYS A 62 -7.48 -5.49 13.75
CA LYS A 62 -8.67 -4.66 13.50
C LYS A 62 -8.32 -3.18 13.34
N LEU A 63 -7.33 -2.89 12.51
CA LEU A 63 -6.80 -1.54 12.37
C LEU A 63 -7.83 -0.62 11.70
N GLY A 64 -8.17 0.47 12.40
CA GLY A 64 -8.90 1.61 11.85
C GLY A 64 -7.99 2.54 11.04
N TRP A 65 -8.19 3.85 11.19
CA TRP A 65 -7.36 4.85 10.52
C TRP A 65 -6.07 5.13 11.30
N PRO A 66 -4.94 5.40 10.62
CA PRO A 66 -3.75 5.88 11.31
C PRO A 66 -4.00 7.28 11.87
N GLU A 67 -3.38 7.60 13.00
CA GLU A 67 -3.32 8.96 13.54
C GLU A 67 -2.41 9.84 12.66
N SER A 68 -1.30 9.27 12.20
CA SER A 68 -0.37 9.96 11.31
C SER A 68 0.32 9.03 10.32
N VAL A 69 0.77 9.61 9.21
CA VAL A 69 1.61 8.97 8.20
C VAL A 69 2.75 9.90 7.82
N GLU A 70 3.94 9.35 7.64
CA GLU A 70 5.12 10.08 7.16
C GLU A 70 5.98 9.18 6.29
N ALA A 71 6.76 9.78 5.39
CA ALA A 71 7.61 9.03 4.48
C ALA A 71 8.95 9.72 4.23
N CYS A 72 9.97 8.91 3.97
CA CYS A 72 11.19 9.34 3.30
C CYS A 72 11.40 8.51 2.03
N SER A 73 12.00 9.10 1.00
CA SER A 73 12.19 8.41 -0.27
C SER A 73 13.33 9.01 -1.08
N THR A 74 13.74 8.32 -2.13
CA THR A 74 14.72 8.85 -3.09
C THR A 74 14.24 10.11 -3.80
N HIS A 75 12.95 10.46 -3.71
CA HIS A 75 12.40 11.69 -4.28
C HIS A 75 12.74 12.95 -3.50
N TRP A 76 13.31 12.83 -2.29
CA TRP A 76 13.76 13.99 -1.51
C TRP A 76 14.74 14.88 -2.31
N ASN A 77 15.63 14.27 -3.10
CA ASN A 77 16.62 14.96 -3.91
C ASN A 77 16.35 14.86 -5.43
N ALA A 78 15.19 14.37 -5.84
CA ALA A 78 14.85 14.26 -7.26
C ALA A 78 14.32 15.60 -7.81
N PRO A 79 14.63 15.95 -9.07
CA PRO A 79 14.07 17.12 -9.72
C PRO A 79 12.55 16.98 -9.89
N SER A 80 11.82 18.10 -9.93
CA SER A 80 10.36 18.16 -10.12
C SER A 80 9.88 17.33 -11.30
N GLU A 81 10.64 17.35 -12.40
CA GLU A 81 10.36 16.65 -13.66
C GLU A 81 10.33 15.13 -13.53
N VAL A 82 10.83 14.60 -12.41
CA VAL A 82 10.76 13.20 -12.00
C VAL A 82 9.78 13.04 -10.84
N LYS A 83 9.99 13.75 -9.73
CA LYS A 83 9.23 13.48 -8.50
C LYS A 83 7.74 13.79 -8.60
N ASP A 84 7.36 14.71 -9.48
CA ASP A 84 5.96 15.08 -9.71
C ASP A 84 5.28 14.15 -10.73
N GLU A 85 6.03 13.29 -11.42
CA GLU A 85 5.51 12.41 -12.48
C GLU A 85 5.52 10.92 -12.10
N THR A 86 6.47 10.47 -11.30
CA THR A 86 6.67 9.04 -11.01
C THR A 86 6.76 8.70 -9.53
N ALA A 87 6.60 7.43 -9.19
CA ALA A 87 6.95 6.89 -7.88
C ALA A 87 8.48 6.85 -7.67
N PRO A 88 8.97 6.94 -6.41
CA PRO A 88 10.38 6.80 -6.11
C PRO A 88 10.88 5.39 -6.38
N ALA A 89 12.19 5.28 -6.60
CA ALA A 89 12.87 3.99 -6.70
C ALA A 89 12.90 3.25 -5.36
N ALA A 90 12.97 3.98 -4.25
CA ALA A 90 12.89 3.45 -2.89
C ALA A 90 12.20 4.43 -1.94
N SER A 91 11.46 3.89 -0.99
CA SER A 91 10.72 4.62 0.03
C SER A 91 10.67 3.85 1.34
N ILE A 92 10.55 4.60 2.43
CA ILE A 92 10.18 4.11 3.75
C ILE A 92 8.96 4.91 4.18
N VAL A 93 7.88 4.24 4.55
CA VAL A 93 6.64 4.88 5.01
C VAL A 93 6.30 4.38 6.40
N THR A 94 6.02 5.29 7.32
CA THR A 94 5.63 4.97 8.69
C THR A 94 4.20 5.43 8.93
N TYR A 95 3.34 4.51 9.36
CA TYR A 95 1.98 4.77 9.82
C TYR A 95 1.92 4.56 11.32
N ARG A 96 1.44 5.55 12.07
CA ARG A 96 1.21 5.44 13.51
C ARG A 96 -0.28 5.34 13.76
N PHE A 97 -0.71 4.31 14.47
CA PHE A 97 -2.08 4.10 14.90
C PHE A 97 -2.17 4.35 16.40
N ALA A 98 -3.10 5.21 16.82
CA ALA A 98 -3.36 5.44 18.23
C ALA A 98 -3.82 4.12 18.92
N PRO A 99 -3.68 4.04 20.25
CA PRO A 99 -4.31 2.99 21.03
C PRO A 99 -5.82 2.93 20.78
N GLU A 100 -6.39 1.73 20.74
CA GLU A 100 -7.83 1.52 20.52
C GLU A 100 -8.31 0.29 21.29
N GLY A 101 -9.21 0.51 22.26
CA GLY A 101 -9.59 -0.53 23.21
C GLY A 101 -8.35 -1.07 23.94
N ASP A 102 -8.15 -2.38 23.89
CA ASP A 102 -6.98 -3.06 24.50
C ASP A 102 -5.74 -3.08 23.59
N ARG A 103 -5.85 -2.63 22.33
CA ARG A 103 -4.70 -2.57 21.42
C ARG A 103 -3.84 -1.35 21.77
N PRO A 104 -2.55 -1.52 22.13
CA PRO A 104 -1.66 -0.40 22.36
C PRO A 104 -1.43 0.38 21.07
N GLU A 105 -0.69 1.48 21.18
CA GLU A 105 -0.16 2.15 20.00
C GLU A 105 0.55 1.14 19.08
N PHE A 106 0.27 1.24 17.79
CA PHE A 106 0.81 0.31 16.80
C PHE A 106 1.42 1.09 15.64
N THR A 107 2.57 0.63 15.16
CA THR A 107 3.27 1.25 14.03
C THR A 107 3.45 0.26 12.91
N ILE A 108 3.15 0.68 11.69
CA ILE A 108 3.52 -0.02 10.46
C ILE A 108 4.66 0.73 9.81
N GLN A 109 5.75 0.02 9.50
CA GLN A 109 6.83 0.53 8.67
C GLN A 109 6.91 -0.27 7.37
N TRP A 110 6.73 0.43 6.26
CA TRP A 110 6.90 -0.09 4.92
C TRP A 110 8.30 0.24 4.42
N TYR A 111 8.93 -0.70 3.71
CA TYR A 111 10.22 -0.52 3.05
C TYR A 111 10.12 -1.09 1.63
N ASP A 112 10.60 -0.35 0.63
CA ASP A 112 10.74 -0.85 -0.74
C ASP A 112 12.04 -0.35 -1.41
N GLY A 113 12.24 -0.73 -2.68
CA GLY A 113 13.40 -0.30 -3.45
C GLY A 113 14.74 -0.88 -2.98
N GLY A 114 14.70 -2.08 -2.38
CA GLY A 114 15.88 -2.74 -1.79
C GLY A 114 16.24 -2.25 -0.39
N MET A 115 15.47 -1.32 0.18
CA MET A 115 15.57 -0.95 1.58
C MET A 115 14.91 -2.03 2.45
N MET A 116 15.50 -2.29 3.62
CA MET A 116 14.96 -3.22 4.61
C MET A 116 15.14 -2.60 6.02
N PRO A 117 14.32 -2.99 7.01
CA PRO A 117 14.59 -2.64 8.39
C PRO A 117 15.90 -3.28 8.86
N PRO A 118 16.57 -2.72 9.88
CA PRO A 118 17.68 -3.40 10.54
C PRO A 118 17.29 -4.81 10.99
N LEU A 119 18.19 -5.78 10.81
CA LEU A 119 17.95 -7.17 11.22
C LEU A 119 17.77 -7.25 12.74
N PRO A 120 16.63 -7.75 13.25
CA PRO A 120 16.46 -7.96 14.68
C PRO A 120 17.46 -9.00 15.19
N LYS A 121 18.01 -8.78 16.38
CA LYS A 121 19.09 -9.61 16.97
C LYS A 121 18.74 -11.09 17.10
N GLU A 122 17.45 -11.42 17.25
CA GLU A 122 16.92 -12.77 17.40
C GLU A 122 17.16 -13.64 16.15
N PHE A 123 17.41 -13.01 15.00
CA PHE A 123 17.76 -13.68 13.76
C PHE A 123 19.28 -13.87 13.57
N GLY A 124 20.10 -13.35 14.48
CA GLY A 124 21.56 -13.48 14.43
C GLY A 124 22.13 -12.93 13.12
N THR A 125 22.64 -13.82 12.26
CA THR A 125 23.20 -13.49 10.94
C THR A 125 22.37 -14.06 9.78
N GLU A 126 21.15 -14.53 10.05
CA GLU A 126 20.26 -15.10 9.05
C GLU A 126 19.83 -14.03 8.02
N THR A 127 19.82 -14.39 6.74
CA THR A 127 19.20 -13.56 5.70
C THR A 127 17.71 -13.88 5.64
N ILE A 128 16.88 -13.02 6.23
CA ILE A 128 15.45 -13.31 6.43
C ILE A 128 14.51 -12.58 5.49
N PHE A 129 15.02 -11.54 4.83
CA PHE A 129 14.26 -10.75 3.88
C PHE A 129 14.64 -11.24 2.48
N ALA A 130 13.79 -12.08 1.90
CA ALA A 130 13.95 -12.58 0.54
C ALA A 130 13.51 -11.49 -0.47
N ASN A 131 12.41 -11.74 -1.19
CA ASN A 131 11.85 -10.78 -2.15
C ASN A 131 10.80 -9.85 -1.51
N ASP A 132 9.96 -10.41 -0.63
CA ASP A 132 8.87 -9.70 0.05
C ASP A 132 8.51 -10.44 1.34
N GLY A 133 7.93 -9.74 2.30
CA GLY A 133 7.46 -10.33 3.54
C GLY A 133 6.93 -9.33 4.54
N THR A 134 6.34 -9.86 5.60
CA THR A 134 5.86 -9.08 6.75
C THR A 134 6.53 -9.59 8.01
N LEU A 135 7.12 -8.66 8.77
CA LEU A 135 7.65 -8.92 10.10
C LEU A 135 6.75 -8.23 11.13
N ILE A 136 6.09 -9.00 11.98
CA ILE A 136 5.32 -8.49 13.12
C ILE A 136 6.19 -8.62 14.36
N VAL A 137 6.45 -7.50 15.03
CA VAL A 137 7.27 -7.47 16.25
C VAL A 137 6.37 -7.29 17.47
N GLY A 138 6.43 -8.26 18.40
CA GLY A 138 5.76 -8.22 19.68
C GLY A 138 6.73 -8.38 20.84
N ASP A 139 6.22 -8.23 22.07
CA ASP A 139 7.05 -8.17 23.28
C ASP A 139 7.79 -9.48 23.60
N GLU A 140 7.18 -10.62 23.25
CA GLU A 140 7.69 -11.97 23.55
C GLU A 140 8.21 -12.72 22.30
N GLY A 141 8.17 -12.08 21.14
CA GLY A 141 8.56 -12.72 19.89
C GLY A 141 8.12 -11.98 18.65
N MET A 142 8.57 -12.48 17.51
CA MET A 142 8.34 -11.93 16.20
C MET A 142 7.75 -12.98 15.27
N LEU A 143 6.85 -12.57 14.39
CA LEU A 143 6.31 -13.39 13.33
C LEU A 143 6.83 -12.89 11.99
N LEU A 144 7.73 -13.65 11.37
CA LEU A 144 8.17 -13.41 10.00
C LEU A 144 7.32 -14.28 9.07
N ASN A 145 6.41 -13.64 8.33
CA ASN A 145 5.36 -14.32 7.57
C ASN A 145 4.58 -15.29 8.47
N GLU A 146 4.78 -16.60 8.35
CA GLU A 146 4.19 -17.64 9.20
C GLU A 146 5.16 -18.25 10.24
N ARG A 147 6.44 -17.85 10.25
CA ARG A 147 7.47 -18.38 11.17
C ARG A 147 7.55 -17.55 12.45
N LEU A 148 7.33 -18.20 13.59
CA LEU A 148 7.51 -17.59 14.92
C LEU A 148 8.98 -17.65 15.34
N VAL A 149 9.51 -16.53 15.84
CA VAL A 149 10.90 -16.36 16.27
C VAL A 149 10.90 -15.70 17.66
N PRO A 150 11.74 -16.14 18.61
CA PRO A 150 12.74 -17.20 18.49
C PRO A 150 12.12 -18.60 18.47
N GLU A 151 12.91 -19.59 18.01
CA GLU A 151 12.50 -21.01 17.94
C GLU A 151 12.02 -21.58 19.28
N ALA A 152 12.58 -21.09 20.40
CA ALA A 152 12.11 -21.44 21.73
C ALA A 152 10.62 -21.08 21.92
N ARG A 153 10.22 -19.87 21.47
CA ARG A 153 8.83 -19.43 21.53
C ARG A 153 7.94 -20.24 20.59
N ALA A 154 8.44 -20.57 19.41
CA ALA A 154 7.75 -21.47 18.47
C ALA A 154 7.43 -22.84 19.10
N LYS A 155 8.39 -23.42 19.84
CA LYS A 155 8.21 -24.68 20.56
C LYS A 155 7.21 -24.59 21.71
N GLU A 156 7.22 -23.50 22.47
CA GLU A 156 6.27 -23.27 23.56
C GLU A 156 4.83 -23.10 23.06
N VAL A 157 4.64 -22.32 21.99
CA VAL A 157 3.33 -22.07 21.41
C VAL A 157 2.80 -23.30 20.69
N GLY A 158 3.70 -24.05 20.03
CA GLY A 158 3.33 -25.20 19.20
C GLY A 158 2.43 -24.80 18.04
N LYS A 159 1.49 -25.68 17.67
CA LYS A 159 0.53 -25.41 16.59
C LYS A 159 -0.60 -24.53 17.13
N PRO A 160 -0.81 -23.30 16.63
CA PRO A 160 -1.88 -22.45 17.10
C PRO A 160 -3.25 -23.05 16.75
N PRO A 161 -4.27 -22.86 17.61
CA PRO A 161 -5.61 -23.33 17.33
C PRO A 161 -6.20 -22.61 16.11
N GLN A 162 -6.95 -23.33 15.27
CA GLN A 162 -7.66 -22.73 14.16
C GLN A 162 -8.86 -21.94 14.68
N LYS A 163 -8.80 -20.61 14.59
CA LYS A 163 -9.91 -19.71 14.98
C LYS A 163 -10.79 -19.27 13.81
N LEU A 164 -10.25 -19.32 12.59
CA LEU A 164 -10.92 -18.85 11.38
C LEU A 164 -11.05 -19.97 10.36
N PRO A 165 -12.13 -19.98 9.54
CA PRO A 165 -12.22 -20.88 8.40
C PRO A 165 -11.07 -20.59 7.42
N ARG A 166 -10.59 -21.64 6.76
CA ARG A 166 -9.59 -21.50 5.69
C ARG A 166 -10.28 -21.00 4.43
N SER A 167 -9.69 -20.01 3.78
CA SER A 167 -10.18 -19.52 2.50
C SER A 167 -10.14 -20.66 1.47
N PRO A 168 -11.23 -20.89 0.72
CA PRO A 168 -11.24 -21.81 -0.40
C PRO A 168 -10.53 -21.23 -1.65
N GLY A 169 -9.98 -20.01 -1.56
CA GLY A 169 -9.36 -19.26 -2.65
C GLY A 169 -10.25 -18.14 -3.17
N HIS A 170 -9.65 -17.00 -3.52
CA HIS A 170 -10.37 -15.76 -3.87
C HIS A 170 -11.32 -15.92 -5.07
N TYR A 171 -10.98 -16.75 -6.06
CA TYR A 171 -11.88 -17.05 -7.19
C TYR A 171 -13.17 -17.73 -6.75
N LYS A 172 -13.08 -18.68 -5.81
CA LYS A 172 -14.24 -19.39 -5.29
C LYS A 172 -15.08 -18.48 -4.40
N GLU A 173 -14.44 -17.71 -3.52
CA GLU A 173 -15.12 -16.71 -2.70
C GLU A 173 -15.91 -15.71 -3.56
N TRP A 174 -15.30 -15.19 -4.63
CA TRP A 174 -15.96 -14.29 -5.56
C TRP A 174 -17.15 -14.95 -6.28
N THR A 175 -16.97 -16.16 -6.79
CA THR A 175 -18.04 -16.90 -7.48
C THR A 175 -19.22 -17.20 -6.55
N ASP A 176 -18.94 -17.55 -5.30
CA ASP A 176 -19.98 -17.82 -4.30
C ASP A 176 -20.73 -16.53 -3.94
N ALA A 177 -20.02 -15.41 -3.77
CA ALA A 177 -20.63 -14.10 -3.51
C ALA A 177 -21.58 -13.67 -4.65
N CYS A 178 -21.17 -13.84 -5.92
CA CYS A 178 -22.02 -13.55 -7.08
C CYS A 178 -23.30 -14.40 -7.13
N LYS A 179 -23.31 -15.57 -6.48
CA LYS A 179 -24.48 -16.46 -6.40
C LYS A 179 -25.36 -16.21 -5.18
N GLY A 180 -25.15 -15.11 -4.46
CA GLY A 180 -25.89 -14.78 -3.23
C GLY A 180 -25.32 -15.42 -1.97
N GLY A 181 -24.12 -15.98 -2.04
CA GLY A 181 -23.36 -16.43 -0.87
C GLY A 181 -22.79 -15.25 -0.05
N PRO A 182 -22.00 -15.54 0.99
CA PRO A 182 -21.38 -14.51 1.80
C PRO A 182 -20.40 -13.65 0.97
N PRO A 183 -20.14 -12.39 1.39
CA PRO A 183 -19.13 -11.56 0.76
C PRO A 183 -17.75 -12.23 0.73
N ALA A 184 -16.98 -11.96 -0.32
CA ALA A 184 -15.58 -12.41 -0.39
C ALA A 184 -14.75 -11.81 0.75
N GLY A 185 -13.67 -12.50 1.15
CA GLY A 185 -12.88 -12.12 2.32
C GLY A 185 -12.20 -10.75 2.21
N SER A 186 -12.03 -10.23 0.99
CA SER A 186 -11.44 -8.91 0.71
C SER A 186 -12.44 -8.00 -0.02
N ASN A 187 -13.70 -8.01 0.40
CA ASN A 187 -14.72 -7.14 -0.18
C ASN A 187 -14.43 -5.64 0.09
N PHE A 188 -15.04 -4.75 -0.69
CA PHE A 188 -14.78 -3.31 -0.64
C PHE A 188 -15.21 -2.65 0.67
N VAL A 189 -16.39 -3.01 1.19
CA VAL A 189 -17.04 -2.33 2.32
C VAL A 189 -16.33 -2.63 3.63
N ASP A 190 -15.99 -3.90 3.87
CA ASP A 190 -15.49 -4.35 5.15
C ASP A 190 -13.96 -4.32 5.26
N HIS A 191 -13.25 -4.28 4.11
CA HIS A 191 -11.80 -4.45 4.12
C HIS A 191 -11.05 -3.64 3.06
N ALA A 192 -11.29 -3.91 1.78
CA ALA A 192 -10.41 -3.46 0.70
C ALA A 192 -10.44 -1.93 0.49
N GLY A 193 -11.61 -1.29 0.63
CA GLY A 193 -11.72 0.17 0.48
C GLY A 193 -10.92 0.93 1.55
N HIS A 194 -11.10 0.54 2.81
CA HIS A 194 -10.37 1.13 3.94
C HIS A 194 -8.86 0.87 3.85
N LEU A 195 -8.46 -0.39 3.62
CA LEU A 195 -7.05 -0.75 3.48
C LEU A 195 -6.37 0.01 2.34
N ALA A 196 -7.00 0.06 1.16
CA ALA A 196 -6.47 0.79 0.03
C ALA A 196 -6.32 2.28 0.34
N ALA A 197 -7.31 2.91 0.99
CA ALA A 197 -7.22 4.30 1.42
C ALA A 197 -6.01 4.55 2.32
N VAL A 198 -5.80 3.71 3.35
CA VAL A 198 -4.65 3.84 4.25
C VAL A 198 -3.33 3.66 3.51
N VAL A 199 -3.21 2.68 2.62
CA VAL A 199 -1.99 2.49 1.80
C VAL A 199 -1.71 3.73 0.93
N LEU A 200 -2.75 4.31 0.32
CA LEU A 200 -2.62 5.49 -0.52
C LEU A 200 -2.27 6.76 0.27
N MET A 201 -2.61 6.84 1.57
CA MET A 201 -2.11 7.92 2.43
C MET A 201 -0.58 7.93 2.49
N GLY A 202 0.08 6.77 2.38
CA GLY A 202 1.54 6.70 2.28
C GLY A 202 2.09 7.27 0.98
N ASN A 203 1.40 7.07 -0.15
CA ASN A 203 1.77 7.73 -1.41
C ASN A 203 1.66 9.25 -1.29
N ILE A 204 0.64 9.76 -0.59
CA ILE A 204 0.50 11.19 -0.33
C ILE A 204 1.66 11.68 0.54
N ALA A 205 2.03 10.95 1.60
CA ALA A 205 3.20 11.29 2.42
C ALA A 205 4.52 11.28 1.63
N ILE A 206 4.70 10.34 0.70
CA ILE A 206 5.85 10.30 -0.22
C ILE A 206 5.91 11.57 -1.08
N ARG A 207 4.76 12.01 -1.60
CA ARG A 207 4.65 13.16 -2.51
C ARG A 207 4.80 14.50 -1.80
N THR A 208 4.32 14.62 -0.56
CA THR A 208 4.43 15.86 0.22
C THR A 208 5.70 15.95 1.04
N GLN A 209 6.34 14.81 1.34
CA GLN A 209 7.55 14.72 2.16
C GLN A 209 7.38 15.35 3.54
N GLN A 210 6.19 15.22 4.12
CA GLN A 210 5.82 15.75 5.42
C GLN A 210 5.15 14.68 6.27
N LYS A 211 5.16 14.90 7.59
CA LYS A 211 4.30 14.16 8.51
C LYS A 211 2.88 14.70 8.42
N LEU A 212 1.94 13.83 8.11
CA LEU A 212 0.54 14.16 7.90
C LEU A 212 -0.30 13.55 9.03
N PHE A 213 -1.24 14.32 9.57
CA PHE A 213 -2.15 13.88 10.62
C PHE A 213 -3.56 13.73 10.06
N TRP A 214 -4.23 12.60 10.34
CA TRP A 214 -5.52 12.29 9.76
C TRP A 214 -6.69 12.70 10.66
N ASP A 215 -7.75 13.22 10.03
CA ASP A 215 -9.08 13.44 10.59
C ASP A 215 -10.03 12.39 9.98
N ALA A 216 -10.29 11.32 10.74
CA ALA A 216 -11.13 10.21 10.27
C ALA A 216 -12.60 10.59 10.11
N GLU A 217 -13.09 11.59 10.86
CA GLU A 217 -14.47 12.06 10.74
C GLU A 217 -14.67 12.88 9.47
N LYS A 218 -13.67 13.70 9.12
CA LYS A 218 -13.71 14.58 7.93
C LYS A 218 -13.06 13.98 6.69
N LEU A 219 -12.47 12.79 6.82
CA LEU A 219 -11.71 12.09 5.79
C LEU A 219 -10.68 12.99 5.08
N LYS A 220 -9.88 13.71 5.88
CA LYS A 220 -8.85 14.62 5.36
C LYS A 220 -7.64 14.75 6.30
N PHE A 221 -6.54 15.25 5.76
CA PHE A 221 -5.37 15.62 6.56
C PHE A 221 -5.62 16.95 7.28
N LYS A 222 -5.27 16.99 8.57
CA LYS A 222 -5.48 18.14 9.47
C LYS A 222 -4.53 19.30 9.19
N ASN A 223 -3.34 19.00 8.65
CA ASN A 223 -2.21 19.92 8.68
C ASN A 223 -1.60 20.24 7.30
N ASN A 224 -2.19 19.76 6.20
CA ASN A 224 -1.62 19.99 4.87
C ASN A 224 -2.69 20.02 3.77
N GLU A 225 -2.91 21.21 3.19
CA GLU A 225 -3.88 21.40 2.10
C GLU A 225 -3.38 20.84 0.76
N ASP A 226 -2.07 20.83 0.50
CA ASP A 226 -1.51 20.21 -0.71
C ASP A 226 -1.75 18.69 -0.69
N ALA A 227 -1.60 18.05 0.49
CA ALA A 227 -1.95 16.66 0.71
C ALA A 227 -3.44 16.40 0.44
N ASN A 228 -4.32 17.30 0.91
CA ASN A 228 -5.76 17.18 0.69
C ASN A 228 -6.15 17.29 -0.79
N ARG A 229 -5.43 18.10 -1.59
CA ARG A 229 -5.64 18.18 -3.05
C ARG A 229 -5.30 16.86 -3.76
N LEU A 230 -4.51 15.98 -3.14
CA LEU A 230 -4.17 14.67 -3.70
C LEU A 230 -5.19 13.58 -3.38
N LEU A 231 -6.12 13.81 -2.43
CA LEU A 231 -7.17 12.83 -2.10
C LEU A 231 -8.17 12.64 -3.24
N LEU A 232 -8.49 13.73 -3.95
CA LEU A 232 -9.42 13.76 -5.08
C LEU A 232 -8.81 14.61 -6.20
N PRO A 233 -7.95 14.01 -7.05
CA PRO A 233 -7.40 14.72 -8.19
C PRO A 233 -8.50 15.05 -9.22
N PRO A 234 -8.37 16.13 -9.99
CA PRO A 234 -9.35 16.50 -11.00
C PRO A 234 -9.43 15.44 -12.10
N TYR A 235 -10.65 15.07 -12.49
CA TYR A 235 -10.88 14.16 -13.61
C TYR A 235 -11.02 14.94 -14.91
N ARG A 236 -10.52 14.36 -16.00
CA ARG A 236 -10.74 14.85 -17.35
C ARG A 236 -12.24 14.95 -17.65
N GLU A 237 -12.63 15.97 -18.40
CA GLU A 237 -14.02 16.14 -18.84
C GLU A 237 -14.55 14.85 -19.51
N GLY A 238 -15.78 14.45 -19.16
CA GLY A 238 -16.39 13.20 -19.62
C GLY A 238 -16.10 11.97 -18.75
N TRP A 239 -15.26 12.08 -17.70
CA TRP A 239 -14.86 10.97 -16.82
C TRP A 239 -15.33 11.11 -15.37
N SER A 240 -16.48 11.75 -15.13
CA SER A 240 -17.08 11.82 -13.78
C SER A 240 -17.89 10.57 -13.45
N LEU A 241 -17.92 10.21 -12.15
CA LEU A 241 -18.76 9.14 -11.58
C LEU A 241 -20.04 9.71 -10.99
#